data_AF-A0A2P2FJM6-F1
#
_entry.id   AF-A0A2P2FJM6-F1
#
_cell.length_a   1.000
_cell.length_b   1.000
_cell.length_c   1.000
_cell.angle_alpha   90.00
_cell.angle_beta   90.00
_cell.angle_gamma   90.00
#
_symmetry.space_group_name_H-M   'P 1'
#
loop_
_entity.id
_entity.type
_entity.pdbx_description
1 polymer ?
#
loop_
_entity_poly.entity_id
_entity_poly.type
_entity_poly.pdbx_seq_one_letter_code
_entity_poly.pdbx_strand_id
1 'polypeptide(L)'
;MVILSIAVLVVLGALCGAAFIPKVANHFGYALPGEKGLPYQVKYNGRDYRSHMTCAGAQWCEDEKTPEQRTRPYCTPRAGLGLEKGNGGTGMVKVDDVFTMFGPSHPVFTVGALPQGGTVTGVVVEASKDCYLTYDLVGGP
;
A
#
# COMPACT_ATOMS: atom_id res chain seq x y z
N MET A 1 -35.42 -19.60 17.27
CA MET A 1 -34.37 -18.62 17.62
C MET A 1 -32.96 -19.10 17.29
N VAL A 2 -32.57 -20.34 17.61
CA VAL A 2 -31.20 -20.87 17.39
C VAL A 2 -30.77 -20.90 15.91
N ILE A 3 -31.67 -21.25 14.98
CA ILE A 3 -31.35 -21.32 13.53
C ILE A 3 -31.07 -19.93 12.95
N LEU A 4 -31.77 -18.89 13.41
CA LEU A 4 -31.54 -17.51 12.98
C LEU A 4 -30.16 -17.03 13.43
N SER A 5 -29.76 -17.38 14.66
CA SER A 5 -28.43 -17.05 15.20
C SER A 5 -27.29 -17.74 14.44
N ILE A 6 -27.47 -19.00 14.04
CA ILE A 6 -26.45 -19.73 13.26
C ILE A 6 -26.33 -19.16 11.85
N ALA A 7 -27.45 -18.89 11.17
CA ALA A 7 -27.42 -18.26 9.84
C ALA A 7 -26.75 -16.88 9.88
N VAL A 8 -27.04 -16.07 10.89
CA VAL A 8 -26.38 -14.76 11.10
C VAL A 8 -24.87 -14.92 11.33
N LEU A 9 -24.45 -15.87 12.18
CA LEU A 9 -23.03 -16.16 12.42
C LEU A 9 -22.29 -16.64 11.16
N VAL A 10 -22.92 -17.48 10.33
CA VAL A 10 -22.35 -17.95 9.07
C VAL A 10 -22.19 -16.80 8.07
N VAL A 11 -23.20 -15.92 7.97
CA VAL A 11 -23.13 -14.73 7.10
C VAL A 11 -22.06 -13.75 7.57
N LEU A 12 -21.99 -13.46 8.88
CA LEU A 12 -20.94 -12.61 9.46
C LEU A 12 -19.55 -13.22 9.26
N GLY A 13 -19.40 -14.53 9.49
CA GLY A 13 -18.14 -15.22 9.26
C GLY A 13 -17.69 -15.17 7.79
N ALA A 14 -18.62 -15.36 6.85
CA ALA A 14 -18.33 -15.25 5.43
C ALA A 14 -17.92 -13.82 5.00
N LEU A 15 -18.61 -12.80 5.51
CA LEU A 15 -18.30 -11.40 5.23
C LEU A 15 -16.97 -10.97 5.84
N CYS A 16 -16.68 -11.39 7.08
CA CYS A 16 -15.38 -11.16 7.71
C CYS A 16 -14.27 -11.85 6.94
N GLY A 17 -14.46 -13.10 6.50
CA GLY A 17 -13.48 -13.83 5.68
C GLY A 17 -13.21 -13.17 4.33
N ALA A 18 -14.23 -12.59 3.69
CA ALA A 18 -14.08 -11.92 2.40
C ALA A 18 -13.13 -10.72 2.43
N ALA A 19 -13.02 -10.05 3.57
CA ALA A 19 -12.12 -8.91 3.72
C ALA A 19 -10.64 -9.30 3.98
N PHE A 20 -10.35 -10.59 4.14
CA PHE A 20 -8.97 -11.10 4.12
C PHE A 20 -8.55 -11.65 2.75
N ILE A 21 -9.39 -11.48 1.73
CA ILE A 21 -9.07 -11.93 0.37
C ILE A 21 -8.11 -10.93 -0.28
N PRO A 22 -6.92 -11.37 -0.73
CA PRO A 22 -5.95 -10.50 -1.39
C PRO A 22 -6.53 -9.66 -2.53
N LYS A 23 -7.42 -10.23 -3.34
CA LYS A 23 -8.11 -9.50 -4.43
C LYS A 23 -8.89 -8.28 -3.92
N VAL A 24 -9.55 -8.40 -2.77
CA VAL A 24 -10.33 -7.32 -2.17
C VAL A 24 -9.40 -6.26 -1.60
N ALA A 25 -8.34 -6.65 -0.88
CA ALA A 25 -7.32 -5.75 -0.35
C ALA A 25 -6.66 -4.91 -1.45
N ASN A 26 -6.22 -5.55 -2.54
CA ASN A 26 -5.62 -4.85 -3.68
C ASN A 26 -6.61 -3.93 -4.43
N HIS A 27 -7.90 -4.28 -4.45
CA HIS A 27 -8.92 -3.47 -5.13
C HIS A 27 -9.25 -2.20 -4.34
N PHE A 28 -9.36 -2.31 -3.01
CA PHE A 28 -9.75 -1.19 -2.15
C PHE A 28 -8.56 -0.44 -1.55
N GLY A 29 -7.35 -0.98 -1.65
CA GLY A 29 -6.12 -0.32 -1.21
C GLY A 29 -5.90 -0.34 0.30
N TYR A 30 -6.35 -1.40 0.99
CA TYR A 30 -5.98 -1.67 2.39
C TYR A 30 -4.96 -2.81 2.47
N ALA A 31 -4.20 -2.82 3.56
CA ALA A 31 -3.22 -3.87 3.82
C ALA A 31 -3.85 -5.07 4.53
N LEU A 32 -3.36 -6.25 4.19
CA LEU A 32 -3.62 -7.48 4.94
C LEU A 32 -2.60 -7.66 6.06
N PRO A 33 -2.97 -8.32 7.17
CA PRO A 33 -1.99 -8.68 8.19
C PRO A 33 -0.97 -9.68 7.64
N GLY A 34 0.27 -9.59 8.13
CA GLY A 34 1.37 -10.47 7.75
C GLY A 34 2.44 -9.79 6.89
N GLU A 35 3.46 -10.56 6.51
CA GLU A 35 4.55 -10.06 5.68
C GLU A 35 4.05 -9.73 4.27
N LYS A 36 4.53 -8.60 3.73
CA LYS A 36 4.20 -8.13 2.37
C LYS A 36 2.69 -7.95 2.12
N GLY A 37 1.92 -7.65 3.18
CA GLY A 37 0.48 -7.46 3.13
C GLY A 37 0.01 -6.15 2.47
N LEU A 38 0.92 -5.23 2.14
CA LEU A 38 0.58 -3.99 1.46
C LEU A 38 -0.02 -4.24 0.06
N PRO A 39 -1.04 -3.45 -0.33
CA PRO A 39 -1.76 -3.63 -1.58
C PRO A 39 -0.95 -3.11 -2.77
N TYR A 40 -1.24 -3.64 -3.96
CA TYR A 40 -0.71 -3.19 -5.25
C TYR A 40 -1.04 -1.72 -5.56
N GLN A 41 -2.18 -1.25 -5.08
CA GLN A 41 -2.69 0.10 -5.35
C GLN A 41 -3.10 0.78 -4.05
N VAL A 42 -2.74 2.06 -3.91
CA VAL A 42 -3.15 2.94 -2.81
C VAL A 42 -3.79 4.20 -3.39
N LYS A 43 -4.64 4.86 -2.60
CA LYS A 43 -5.28 6.12 -2.98
C LYS A 43 -4.73 7.25 -2.13
N TYR A 44 -4.42 8.36 -2.77
CA TYR A 44 -4.04 9.59 -2.10
C TYR A 44 -4.55 10.79 -2.89
N ASN A 45 -5.21 11.73 -2.20
CA ASN A 45 -5.75 12.96 -2.79
C ASN A 45 -6.63 12.69 -4.04
N GLY A 46 -7.51 11.68 -3.96
CA GLY A 46 -8.41 11.29 -5.06
C GLY A 46 -7.73 10.62 -6.26
N ARG A 47 -6.44 10.31 -6.18
CA ARG A 47 -5.66 9.67 -7.25
C ARG A 47 -5.18 8.29 -6.84
N ASP A 48 -4.96 7.45 -7.84
CA ASP A 48 -4.47 6.09 -7.69
C ASP A 48 -2.96 6.04 -7.88
N TYR A 49 -2.26 5.34 -6.98
CA TYR A 49 -0.84 5.09 -7.06
C TYR A 49 -0.57 3.59 -6.99
N ARG A 50 0.40 3.07 -7.74
CA ARG A 50 0.71 1.64 -7.82
C ARG A 50 2.15 1.36 -7.51
N SER A 51 2.39 0.22 -6.86
CA SER A 51 3.73 -0.32 -6.67
C SER A 51 3.82 -1.71 -7.26
N HIS A 52 4.75 -1.90 -8.20
CA HIS A 52 5.04 -3.21 -8.78
C HIS A 52 5.69 -4.19 -7.80
N MET A 53 6.05 -3.72 -6.60
CA MET A 53 6.69 -4.54 -5.56
C MET A 53 5.67 -5.25 -4.66
N THR A 54 4.45 -4.74 -4.59
CA THR A 54 3.43 -5.17 -3.61
C THR A 54 2.22 -5.79 -4.28
N CYS A 55 1.69 -6.85 -3.68
CA CYS A 55 0.53 -7.56 -4.21
C CYS A 55 -0.45 -8.01 -3.11
N ALA A 56 -0.24 -7.64 -1.85
CA ALA A 56 -0.95 -8.23 -0.69
C ALA A 56 -1.10 -9.76 -0.76
N GLY A 57 -0.09 -10.47 -1.28
CA GLY A 57 -0.11 -11.93 -1.47
C GLY A 57 -1.01 -12.45 -2.61
N ALA A 58 -1.52 -11.59 -3.49
CA ALA A 58 -2.39 -12.00 -4.59
C ALA A 58 -1.58 -12.61 -5.75
N GLN A 59 -1.87 -13.87 -6.06
CA GLN A 59 -1.16 -14.64 -7.08
C GLN A 59 -1.20 -13.99 -8.47
N TRP A 60 -2.35 -13.43 -8.88
CA TRP A 60 -2.48 -12.75 -10.18
C TRP A 60 -1.46 -11.62 -10.38
N CYS A 61 -1.07 -10.92 -9.30
CA CYS A 61 -0.12 -9.82 -9.33
C CYS A 61 1.33 -10.32 -9.24
N GLU A 62 1.59 -11.39 -8.47
CA GLU A 62 2.92 -11.99 -8.36
C GLU A 62 3.35 -12.71 -9.65
N ASP A 63 2.41 -13.33 -10.35
CA ASP A 63 2.66 -14.05 -11.61
C ASP A 63 3.02 -13.08 -12.76
N GLU A 64 2.50 -11.85 -12.73
CA GLU A 64 2.78 -10.78 -13.69
C GLU A 64 4.17 -10.14 -13.53
N LYS A 65 4.87 -10.39 -12.41
CA LYS A 65 6.20 -9.82 -12.17
C LYS A 65 7.24 -10.36 -13.15
N THR A 66 8.07 -9.48 -13.71
CA THR A 66 9.21 -9.89 -14.52
C THR A 66 10.30 -10.57 -13.67
N PRO A 67 11.20 -11.38 -14.26
CA PRO A 67 12.34 -11.96 -13.52
C PRO A 67 13.18 -10.91 -12.77
N GLU A 68 13.37 -9.74 -13.37
CA GLU A 68 14.10 -8.62 -12.76
C GLU A 68 13.32 -8.05 -11.57
N GLN A 69 12.00 -7.95 -11.65
CA GLN A 69 11.17 -7.48 -10.53
C GLN A 69 11.17 -8.47 -9.36
N ARG A 70 11.18 -9.78 -9.64
CA ARG A 70 11.22 -10.83 -8.59
C ARG A 70 12.53 -10.84 -7.79
N THR A 71 13.63 -10.37 -8.38
CA THR A 71 14.95 -10.31 -7.73
C THR A 71 15.20 -8.99 -7.00
N ARG A 72 14.37 -7.96 -7.21
CA ARG A 72 14.49 -6.69 -6.49
C ARG A 72 14.18 -6.86 -5.01
N PRO A 73 14.90 -6.14 -4.12
CA PRO A 73 14.56 -6.11 -2.70
C PRO A 73 13.15 -5.56 -2.52
N TYR A 74 12.41 -6.10 -1.55
CA TYR A 74 11.01 -5.72 -1.33
C TYR A 74 10.85 -4.22 -1.09
N CYS A 75 11.74 -3.62 -0.31
CA CYS A 75 11.68 -2.21 0.06
C CYS A 75 13.07 -1.58 0.07
N THR A 76 13.09 -0.25 0.13
CA THR A 76 14.29 0.58 0.18
C THR A 76 14.42 1.20 1.57
N PRO A 77 15.59 1.14 2.22
CA PRO A 77 15.86 1.87 3.46
C PRO A 77 15.78 3.38 3.25
N ARG A 78 15.56 4.17 4.32
CA ARG A 78 15.42 5.63 4.22
C ARG A 78 16.60 6.29 3.52
N ALA A 79 17.82 5.83 3.82
CA ALA A 79 19.05 6.31 3.22
C ALA A 79 19.11 6.06 1.69
N GLY A 80 18.43 5.02 1.21
CA GLY A 80 18.36 4.67 -0.21
C GLY A 80 17.31 5.44 -1.00
N LEU A 81 16.45 6.23 -0.36
CA LEU A 81 15.38 6.99 -1.02
C LEU A 81 15.88 8.24 -1.78
N GLY A 82 17.17 8.55 -1.71
CA GLY A 82 17.76 9.69 -2.44
C GLY A 82 17.31 11.07 -1.94
N LEU A 83 16.73 11.14 -0.74
CA LEU A 83 16.16 12.35 -0.13
C LEU A 83 17.21 13.40 0.27
N GLU A 84 18.50 13.05 0.24
CA GLU A 84 19.62 13.92 0.64
C GLU A 84 20.21 14.75 -0.52
N LYS A 85 19.83 14.47 -1.78
CA LYS A 85 20.55 14.96 -2.97
C LYS A 85 19.92 16.18 -3.66
N GLY A 86 19.36 17.11 -2.89
CA GLY A 86 18.81 18.38 -3.40
C GLY A 86 19.00 19.49 -2.37
N ASN A 87 19.35 20.71 -2.82
CA ASN A 87 19.74 21.87 -2.00
C ASN A 87 18.59 22.51 -1.19
N GLY A 88 17.61 21.72 -0.76
CA GLY A 88 16.59 22.08 0.19
C GLY A 88 16.22 20.80 0.91
N GLY A 89 16.36 20.77 2.24
CA GLY A 89 16.07 19.60 3.06
C GLY A 89 14.61 19.15 2.88
N THR A 90 14.34 18.36 1.85
CA THR A 90 13.03 17.84 1.53
C THR A 90 12.85 16.54 2.28
N GLY A 91 12.59 16.68 3.58
CA GLY A 91 12.14 15.56 4.41
C GLY A 91 10.86 14.94 3.86
N MET A 92 10.62 13.68 4.23
CA MET A 92 9.32 13.05 4.02
C MET A 92 8.28 13.72 4.91
N VAL A 93 7.18 14.15 4.31
CA VAL A 93 6.02 14.70 5.03
C VAL A 93 4.94 13.63 5.05
N LYS A 94 4.48 13.25 6.24
CA LYS A 94 3.36 12.30 6.37
C LYS A 94 2.09 12.99 5.88
N VAL A 95 1.37 12.35 4.97
CA VAL A 95 0.17 12.89 4.34
C VAL A 95 -1.07 12.02 4.54
N ASP A 96 -0.89 10.72 4.77
CA ASP A 96 -2.00 9.76 4.91
C ASP A 96 -1.54 8.49 5.67
N ASP A 97 -2.40 7.49 5.74
CA ASP A 97 -2.11 6.14 6.21
C ASP A 97 -2.80 5.08 5.32
N VAL A 98 -2.10 3.98 5.01
CA VAL A 98 -2.72 2.76 4.48
C VAL A 98 -3.19 1.93 5.68
N PHE A 99 -4.50 1.81 5.84
CA PHE A 99 -5.08 1.00 6.91
C PHE A 99 -4.79 -0.49 6.72
N THR A 100 -4.51 -1.19 7.81
CA THR A 100 -4.34 -2.65 7.85
C THR A 100 -5.51 -3.30 8.55
N MET A 101 -6.09 -4.34 7.95
CA MET A 101 -7.17 -5.08 8.59
C MET A 101 -6.68 -5.74 9.88
N PHE A 102 -7.26 -5.32 11.01
CA PHE A 102 -6.91 -5.82 12.35
C PHE A 102 -5.40 -5.70 12.69
N GLY A 103 -4.75 -4.63 12.23
CA GLY A 103 -3.33 -4.39 12.46
C GLY A 103 -2.94 -2.91 12.48
N PRO A 104 -1.65 -2.60 12.69
CA PRO A 104 -1.15 -1.23 12.63
C PRO A 104 -1.25 -0.70 11.19
N SER A 105 -1.60 0.57 11.03
CA SER A 105 -1.61 1.23 9.73
C SER A 105 -0.19 1.60 9.29
N HIS A 106 -0.01 1.77 7.99
CA HIS A 106 1.28 2.12 7.37
C HIS A 106 1.28 3.59 6.95
N PRO A 107 2.19 4.43 7.46
CA PRO A 107 2.18 5.85 7.11
C PRO A 107 2.57 6.07 5.65
N VAL A 108 1.86 7.00 5.02
CA VAL A 108 2.08 7.47 3.64
C VAL A 108 2.76 8.83 3.67
N PHE A 109 3.78 8.98 2.85
CA PHE A 109 4.59 10.18 2.74
C PHE A 109 4.64 10.71 1.32
N THR A 110 4.81 12.03 1.21
CA THR A 110 5.28 12.68 -0.02
C THR A 110 6.74 13.06 0.13
N VAL A 111 7.47 13.04 -0.98
CA VAL A 111 8.86 13.49 -1.04
C VAL A 111 8.89 14.99 -1.33
N GLY A 112 9.33 15.78 -0.34
CA GLY A 112 9.52 17.23 -0.46
C GLY A 112 8.28 18.10 -0.32
N ALA A 113 8.49 19.41 -0.50
CA ALA A 113 7.44 20.41 -0.40
C ALA A 113 6.54 20.32 -1.64
N LEU A 114 5.27 20.00 -1.41
CA LEU A 114 4.26 19.93 -2.46
C LEU A 114 4.09 21.31 -3.10
N PRO A 115 4.22 21.47 -4.43
CA PRO A 115 3.84 22.71 -5.10
C PRO A 115 2.35 22.96 -4.81
N GLN A 116 1.96 24.18 -4.45
CA GLN A 116 0.54 24.54 -4.37
C GLN A 116 -0.10 24.31 -5.74
N GLY A 117 -1.02 23.35 -5.83
CA GLY A 117 -1.66 22.94 -7.09
C GLY A 117 -0.87 21.94 -7.94
N GLY A 118 0.28 21.44 -7.46
CA GLY A 118 1.07 20.40 -8.14
C GLY A 118 0.49 18.99 -7.97
N THR A 119 0.65 18.16 -9.00
CA THR A 119 0.31 16.73 -8.90
C THR A 119 1.50 15.96 -8.33
N VAL A 120 1.24 15.16 -7.29
CA VAL A 120 2.22 14.23 -6.73
C VAL A 120 2.38 13.07 -7.69
N THR A 121 3.59 12.86 -8.19
CA THR A 121 3.89 11.78 -9.13
C THR A 121 4.23 10.47 -8.45
N GLY A 122 4.60 10.51 -7.16
CA GLY A 122 4.87 9.34 -6.35
C GLY A 122 4.68 9.59 -4.86
N VAL A 123 4.16 8.58 -4.17
CA VAL A 123 4.06 8.53 -2.71
C VAL A 123 4.93 7.41 -2.18
N VAL A 124 5.35 7.52 -0.92
CA VAL A 124 6.19 6.55 -0.24
C VAL A 124 5.40 5.97 0.94
N VAL A 125 5.35 4.65 1.07
CA VAL A 125 4.66 3.95 2.17
C VAL A 125 5.69 3.23 3.01
N GLU A 126 5.64 3.40 4.34
CA GLU A 126 6.49 2.63 5.26
C GLU A 126 5.86 1.26 5.56
N ALA A 127 6.43 0.20 4.99
CA ALA A 127 5.97 -1.17 5.22
C ALA A 127 6.32 -1.65 6.63
N SER A 128 7.51 -1.29 7.10
CA SER A 128 7.98 -1.53 8.46
C SER A 128 9.11 -0.54 8.78
N LYS A 129 9.64 -0.57 10.01
CA LYS A 129 10.71 0.33 10.44
C LYS A 129 11.87 0.31 9.45
N ASP A 130 12.15 1.47 8.86
CA ASP A 130 13.21 1.68 7.86
C ASP A 130 13.06 0.83 6.57
N CYS A 131 11.83 0.54 6.17
CA CYS A 131 11.50 -0.24 4.98
C CYS A 131 10.40 0.47 4.20
N TYR A 132 10.79 1.17 3.13
CA TYR A 132 9.91 2.05 2.37
C TYR A 132 9.64 1.55 0.96
N LEU A 133 8.41 1.72 0.50
CA LEU A 133 7.94 1.35 -0.83
C LEU A 133 7.48 2.58 -1.58
N THR A 134 7.90 2.71 -2.83
CA THR A 134 7.40 3.76 -3.72
C THR A 134 6.17 3.27 -4.45
N TYR A 135 5.16 4.13 -4.52
CA TYR A 135 3.96 3.97 -5.33
C TYR A 135 3.89 5.13 -6.32
N ASP A 136 3.85 4.80 -7.61
CA ASP A 136 3.85 5.77 -8.70
C ASP A 136 2.42 6.08 -9.14
N LEU A 137 2.16 7.34 -9.52
CA LEU A 137 0.86 7.79 -9.98
C LEU A 137 0.41 7.00 -11.23
N VAL A 138 -0.81 6.48 -11.19
CA VAL A 138 -1.44 5.79 -12.31
C VAL A 138 -2.14 6.79 -13.21
N GLY A 139 -1.81 6.74 -14.52
CA GLY A 139 -2.40 7.63 -15.51
C GLY A 139 -2.03 9.08 -15.18
N GLY A 140 -0.82 9.49 -15.60
CA GLY A 140 -0.25 10.81 -15.34
C GLY A 140 -1.19 11.97 -15.67
N PRO A 141 -0.83 13.22 -15.31
CA PRO A 141 -1.66 14.38 -15.63
C PRO A 141 -2.09 14.42 -17.10
#